data_AF-A0A937Z2P0-F1
#
_entry.id   AF-A0A937Z2P0-F1
#
_cell.length_a   1.000
_cell.length_b   1.000
_cell.length_c   1.000
_cell.angle_alpha   90.00
_cell.angle_beta   90.00
_cell.angle_gamma   90.00
#
_symmetry.space_group_name_H-M   'P 1'
#
loop_
_entity.id
_entity.type
_entity.pdbx_description
1 polymer ?
#
loop_
_entity_poly.entity_id
_entity_poly.type
_entity_poly.pdbx_seq_one_letter_code
_entity_poly.pdbx_strand_id
1 'polypeptide(L)' 'GLAIRSYDPGLGAYYRDRVIGGPGSFVVEAERFEDFADAFLRKLKRELEPKIAMRAHPLAALQP' A
#
# COMPACT_ATOMS: atom_id res chain seq x y z
N GLY A 1 1.95 3.26 0.94
CA GLY A 1 1.70 4.72 0.81
C GLY A 1 0.64 5.18 1.80
N LEU A 2 0.60 6.48 2.08
CA LEU A 2 -0.46 7.16 2.84
C LEU A 2 -0.86 8.41 2.04
N ALA A 3 -2.10 8.45 1.53
CA ALA A 3 -2.58 9.55 0.68
C ALA A 3 -3.63 10.37 1.43
N ILE A 4 -3.52 11.70 1.39
CA ILE A 4 -4.50 12.64 1.95
C ILE A 4 -5.30 13.21 0.78
N ARG A 5 -6.60 12.92 0.73
CA ARG A 5 -7.46 13.17 -0.46
C ARG A 5 -8.12 14.54 -0.50
N SER A 6 -7.86 15.41 0.48
CA SER A 6 -8.52 16.72 0.64
C SER A 6 -8.60 17.57 -0.64
N TYR A 7 -7.56 17.50 -1.47
CA TYR A 7 -7.41 18.35 -2.66
C TYR A 7 -7.46 17.57 -3.98
N ASP A 8 -7.30 16.26 -3.91
CA ASP A 8 -7.28 15.38 -5.08
C ASP A 8 -7.90 14.02 -4.70
N PRO A 9 -9.17 13.79 -5.10
CA PRO A 9 -9.83 12.51 -4.89
C PRO A 9 -9.12 11.33 -5.58
N GLY A 10 -8.35 11.58 -6.65
CA GLY A 10 -7.64 10.56 -7.41
C GLY A 10 -6.27 10.18 -6.82
N LEU A 11 -5.81 10.89 -5.79
CA LEU A 11 -4.46 10.70 -5.24
C LEU A 11 -4.22 9.28 -4.71
N GLY A 12 -5.24 8.63 -4.14
CA GLY A 12 -5.14 7.25 -3.67
C GLY A 12 -4.87 6.25 -4.80
N ALA A 13 -5.56 6.40 -5.92
CA ALA A 13 -5.36 5.60 -7.13
C ALA A 13 -3.97 5.86 -7.74
N TYR A 14 -3.57 7.13 -7.84
CA TYR A 14 -2.22 7.48 -8.28
C TYR A 14 -1.14 6.83 -7.43
N TYR A 15 -1.27 6.86 -6.10
CA TYR A 15 -0.31 6.22 -5.20
C TYR A 15 -0.22 4.72 -5.44
N ARG A 16 -1.37 4.06 -5.63
CA ARG A 16 -1.46 2.62 -5.91
C ARG A 16 -0.77 2.24 -7.23
N ASP A 17 -1.00 3.03 -8.27
CA ASP A 17 -0.62 2.66 -9.63
C ASP A 17 0.77 3.15 -10.03
N ARG A 18 1.29 4.21 -9.38
CA ARG A 18 2.49 4.92 -9.82
C ARG A 18 3.57 5.10 -8.75
N VAL A 19 3.24 4.99 -7.46
CA VAL A 19 4.17 5.34 -6.37
C VAL A 19 4.60 4.14 -5.54
N ILE A 20 3.64 3.29 -5.13
CA ILE A 20 3.97 2.10 -4.32
C ILE A 20 4.36 0.94 -5.23
N GLY A 21 5.36 0.17 -4.80
CA GLY A 21 5.86 -0.99 -5.53
C GLY A 21 6.21 -2.14 -4.59
N GLY A 22 6.29 -3.34 -5.16
CA GLY A 22 6.64 -4.57 -4.44
C GLY A 22 5.41 -5.39 -4.00
N PRO A 23 5.52 -6.73 -3.96
CA PRO A 23 4.47 -7.61 -3.47
C PRO A 23 4.03 -7.23 -2.04
N GLY A 24 2.72 -7.18 -1.81
CA GLY A 24 2.15 -6.81 -0.50
C GLY A 24 2.25 -5.32 -0.16
N SER A 25 2.66 -4.46 -1.10
CA SER A 25 2.53 -3.01 -0.93
C SER A 25 1.05 -2.58 -0.93
N PHE A 26 0.75 -1.55 -0.15
CA PHE A 26 -0.63 -1.06 0.00
C PHE A 26 -0.69 0.45 0.20
N VAL A 27 -1.87 1.03 -0.03
CA VAL A 27 -2.20 2.43 0.27
C VAL A 27 -3.18 2.47 1.45
N VAL A 28 -3.01 3.45 2.33
CA VAL A 28 -4.03 3.90 3.28
C VAL A 28 -4.44 5.31 2.86
N GLU A 29 -5.73 5.62 2.95
CA GLU A 29 -6.26 6.93 2.63
C GLU A 29 -6.71 7.65 3.91
N ALA A 30 -6.48 8.95 3.94
CA ALA A 30 -7.08 9.93 4.84
C ALA A 30 -7.92 10.88 3.97
N GLU A 31 -9.18 11.10 4.33
CA GLU A 31 -10.05 12.00 3.56
C GLU A 31 -9.58 13.44 3.72
N ARG A 32 -9.25 13.83 4.95
CA ARG A 32 -8.70 15.14 5.29
C ARG A 32 -7.39 15.06 6.06
N PHE A 33 -6.75 16.22 6.23
CA PHE A 33 -5.51 16.31 7.01
C PHE A 33 -5.74 15.94 8.48
N GLU A 34 -6.90 16.27 9.04
CA GLU A 34 -7.23 15.93 10.44
C GLU A 34 -7.34 14.42 10.67
N ASP A 35 -7.69 13.66 9.62
CA ASP A 35 -7.77 12.20 9.66
C ASP A 35 -6.38 11.53 9.57
N PHE A 36 -5.32 12.32 9.37
CA PHE A 36 -3.97 11.81 9.15
C PHE A 36 -3.47 10.95 10.31
N ALA A 37 -3.68 11.39 11.56
CA ALA A 37 -3.18 10.67 12.73
C ALA A 37 -3.74 9.24 12.80
N ASP A 38 -5.05 9.11 12.59
CA ASP A 38 -5.72 7.81 12.58
C ASP A 38 -5.28 6.96 11.39
N ALA A 39 -5.15 7.56 10.21
CA ALA A 39 -4.72 6.87 9.01
C ALA A 39 -3.26 6.40 9.11
N PHE A 40 -2.39 7.20 9.71
CA PHE A 40 -1.01 6.83 10.00
C PHE A 40 -0.95 5.67 10.99
N LEU A 41 -1.73 5.71 12.07
CA LEU A 41 -1.75 4.63 13.06
C LEU A 41 -2.24 3.31 12.44
N ARG A 42 -3.30 3.34 11.62
CA ARG A 42 -3.76 2.16 10.87
C ARG A 42 -2.66 1.62 9.96
N LYS A 43 -1.95 2.50 9.27
CA LYS A 43 -0.85 2.13 8.40
C LYS A 43 0.27 1.46 9.19
N LEU A 44 0.68 2.05 10.31
CA LEU A 44 1.76 1.54 11.15
C LEU A 44 1.45 0.14 11.69
N LYS A 45 0.23 -0.06 12.21
CA LYS A 45 -0.22 -1.38 12.69
C LYS A 45 -0.06 -2.44 11.60
N ARG A 46 -0.53 -2.16 10.39
CA ARG A 46 -0.46 -3.09 9.24
C ARG A 46 0.96 -3.34 8.73
N GLU A 47 1.89 -2.41 8.93
CA GLU A 47 3.31 -2.63 8.58
C GLU A 47 4.02 -3.54 9.58
N LEU A 48 3.61 -3.51 10.85
CA LEU A 48 4.21 -4.28 11.94
C LEU A 48 3.62 -5.68 12.08
N GLU A 49 2.43 -5.92 11.52
CA GLU A 49 1.87 -7.27 11.41
C GLU A 49 2.81 -8.17 10.59
N PRO A 50 3.02 -9.44 11.00
CA PRO A 50 3.83 -10.38 10.24
C PRO A 50 3.34 -10.46 8.80
N LYS A 51 4.14 -9.94 7.87
CA LYS A 51 3.87 -10.10 6.45
C LYS A 51 4.14 -11.55 6.12
N ILE A 52 3.09 -12.36 5.95
CA ILE A 52 3.23 -13.63 5.25
C ILE A 52 3.63 -13.25 3.82
N ALA A 53 4.93 -13.17 3.58
CA ALA A 53 5.46 -12.99 2.26
C ALA A 53 4.96 -14.18 1.44
N MET A 54 4.00 -13.94 0.54
CA MET A 54 3.63 -14.92 -0.47
C MET A 54 4.90 -15.21 -1.27
N ARG A 55 5.56 -16.32 -0.96
CA ARG A 55 6.54 -16.95 -1.84
C ARG A 55 5.79 -17.40 -3.09
N ALA A 56 5.68 -16.52 -4.07
CA ALA A 56 5.47 -16.92 -5.45
C ALA A 56 6.86 -17.03 -6.11
N HIS A 57 7.54 -18.15 -5.87
CA HIS A 57 8.57 -18.60 -6.79
C HIS A 57 8.39 -20.10 -7.07
N PRO A 58 7.42 -20.48 -7.90
CA PRO A 58 7.62 -21.64 -8.75
C PRO A 58 8.59 -21.23 -9.87
N LEU A 59 9.79 -21.81 -9.82
CA LEU A 59 10.59 -22.04 -11.02
C LEU A 59 9.75 -22.89 -11.98
N ALA A 60 9.01 -22.24 -12.86
CA ALA A 60 8.35 -22.85 -14.01
C ALA A 60 8.63 -21.91 -15.19
N ALA A 61 9.38 -22.25 -16.23
CA ALA A 61 9.95 -23.52 -16.61
C ALA A 61 11.16 -23.24 -17.51
N LEU A 62 12.28 -23.92 -17.21
CA LEU A 62 13.16 -24.38 -18.28
C LEU A 62 12.32 -25.39 -19.08
N GLN A 63 11.66 -24.91 -20.12
CA GLN A 63 11.20 -25.78 -21.20
C GLN A 63 12.38 -25.94 -22.18
N PRO A 64 12.61 -27.15 -22.73
CA PRO A 64 13.75 -27.45 -23.57
C PRO A 64 13.79 -26.62 -24.86
#